data_AF-A0A4Q2J5I8-F1
#
_entry.id   AF-A0A4Q2J5I8-F1
#
_cell.length_a   1.000
_cell.length_b   1.000
_cell.length_c   1.000
_cell.angle_alpha   90.00
_cell.angle_beta   90.00
_cell.angle_gamma   90.00
#
_symmetry.space_group_name_H-M   'P 1'
#
loop_
_entity.id
_entity.type
_entity.pdbx_description
1 polymer ?
#
loop_
_entity_poly.entity_id
_entity_poly.type
_entity_poly.pdbx_seq_one_letter_code
_entity_poly.pdbx_strand_id
1 'polypeptide(L)'
;MPQAYGAGSSCFGEPAHPDGAESLRGGGRMTTTDAAAARRTVPTDEERRIALRRMKRIALGLLLVAAAVFAVAFPLQETVPWMGFVRAAAEGAMVGAIADWFAVTALFRHPLGLPIPHTAIIPRRKDEIGATLGAFVEDEFLSDAVVRGKLASMGVARRLGEWLRDPANAERVTAEASVAGRGVLGLLGDDDVAGVIEQLARRHLLEPEWGPAIGRV
;
A
#
# COMPACT_ATOMS: atom_id res chain seq x y z
N MET A 1 64.89 20.36 15.20
CA MET A 1 64.73 19.66 13.90
C MET A 1 63.49 20.24 13.21
N PRO A 2 63.69 21.03 12.13
CA PRO A 2 62.68 21.84 11.45
C PRO A 2 62.20 21.19 10.12
N GLN A 3 61.09 21.69 9.58
CA GLN A 3 60.85 22.10 8.16
C GLN A 3 59.34 22.40 8.02
N ALA A 4 58.82 23.60 7.71
CA ALA A 4 59.15 24.66 6.73
C ALA A 4 58.66 24.38 5.30
N TYR A 5 57.59 25.08 4.92
CA TYR A 5 57.27 25.66 3.60
C TYR A 5 56.19 26.72 3.89
N GLY A 6 56.36 28.04 3.74
CA GLY A 6 57.02 28.81 2.69
C GLY A 6 55.93 29.37 1.75
N ALA A 7 55.24 30.45 2.16
CA ALA A 7 55.40 31.83 1.64
C ALA A 7 54.77 32.04 0.24
N GLY A 8 53.67 32.81 0.14
CA GLY A 8 53.68 34.26 -0.19
C GLY A 8 53.09 34.41 -1.59
N SER A 9 52.39 35.44 -2.05
CA SER A 9 52.17 36.85 -1.67
C SER A 9 51.16 37.33 -2.75
N SER A 10 50.07 38.05 -2.49
CA SER A 10 49.95 39.48 -2.19
C SER A 10 48.90 40.13 -3.13
N CYS A 11 48.37 41.27 -2.69
CA CYS A 11 47.77 42.36 -3.48
C CYS A 11 46.24 42.38 -3.66
N PHE A 12 45.59 42.77 -2.57
CA PHE A 12 44.66 43.91 -2.43
C PHE A 12 44.47 44.84 -3.66
N GLY A 13 43.21 45.16 -4.01
CA GLY A 13 42.85 46.26 -4.90
C GLY A 13 41.43 46.19 -5.50
N GLU A 14 40.40 46.55 -4.72
CA GLU A 14 39.06 47.00 -5.18
C GLU A 14 39.19 48.47 -5.72
N PRO A 15 38.31 49.10 -6.57
CA PRO A 15 36.83 49.05 -6.48
C PRO A 15 35.94 49.35 -7.74
N ALA A 16 34.61 49.36 -7.48
CA ALA A 16 33.52 50.10 -8.17
C ALA A 16 32.99 49.51 -9.51
N HIS A 17 31.69 49.44 -9.87
CA HIS A 17 30.36 49.84 -9.36
C HIS A 17 29.27 49.16 -10.28
N PRO A 18 27.99 49.55 -10.28
CA PRO A 18 26.79 48.81 -9.89
C PRO A 18 26.04 48.07 -11.03
N ASP A 19 24.84 47.57 -10.67
CA ASP A 19 23.71 47.17 -11.52
C ASP A 19 23.62 45.70 -11.90
N GLY A 20 22.88 44.98 -11.04
CA GLY A 20 22.39 43.64 -11.30
C GLY A 20 21.32 43.23 -10.30
N ALA A 21 20.42 44.15 -9.94
CA ALA A 21 19.21 43.83 -9.21
C ALA A 21 18.27 43.03 -10.13
N GLU A 22 18.47 41.72 -10.30
CA GLU A 22 17.46 40.77 -10.80
C GLU A 22 18.03 39.33 -10.86
N SER A 23 17.99 38.58 -9.76
CA SER A 23 18.08 37.10 -9.86
C SER A 23 17.54 36.32 -8.65
N LEU A 24 16.57 36.88 -7.91
CA LEU A 24 15.85 36.15 -6.85
C LEU A 24 14.37 36.00 -7.19
N ARG A 25 14.09 35.51 -8.41
CA ARG A 25 12.79 34.95 -8.79
C ARG A 25 12.94 33.70 -9.66
N GLY A 26 13.76 32.75 -9.21
CA GLY A 26 13.74 31.36 -9.67
C GLY A 26 12.65 30.53 -8.97
N GLY A 27 11.50 31.13 -8.66
CA GLY A 27 10.31 30.40 -8.23
C GLY A 27 9.69 29.74 -9.46
N GLY A 28 10.32 28.68 -9.95
CA GLY A 28 9.77 27.84 -11.00
C GLY A 28 8.40 27.34 -10.55
N ARG A 29 7.34 27.99 -11.01
CA ARG A 29 5.98 27.47 -10.92
C ARG A 29 6.02 26.12 -11.61
N MET A 30 6.07 25.05 -10.81
CA MET A 30 5.87 23.71 -11.32
C MET A 30 4.53 23.73 -12.04
N THR A 31 4.59 23.71 -13.37
CA THR A 31 3.41 23.88 -14.19
C THR A 31 2.47 22.70 -13.92
N THR A 32 1.16 22.88 -14.06
CA THR A 32 0.19 21.76 -13.95
C THR A 32 0.61 20.57 -14.82
N THR A 33 1.35 20.82 -15.91
CA THR A 33 1.97 19.81 -16.78
C THR A 33 3.06 18.98 -16.09
N ASP A 34 3.96 19.58 -15.30
CA ASP A 34 4.97 18.84 -14.52
C ASP A 34 4.34 17.99 -13.41
N ALA A 35 3.34 18.55 -12.71
CA ALA A 35 2.61 17.82 -11.68
C ALA A 35 1.76 16.66 -12.27
N ALA A 36 1.28 16.79 -13.51
CA ALA A 36 0.60 15.73 -14.25
C ALA A 36 1.59 14.68 -14.80
N ALA A 37 2.79 15.09 -15.21
CA ALA A 37 3.86 14.18 -15.63
C ALA A 37 4.38 13.33 -14.47
N ALA A 38 4.51 13.90 -13.27
CA ALA A 38 4.89 13.20 -12.05
C ALA A 38 3.85 12.19 -11.54
N ARG A 39 2.57 12.32 -11.94
CA ARG A 39 1.48 11.37 -11.60
C ARG A 39 1.42 10.13 -12.49
N ARG A 40 2.28 10.01 -13.51
CA ARG A 40 2.30 8.91 -14.49
C ARG A 40 3.07 7.65 -14.04
N THR A 41 3.30 7.46 -12.74
CA THR A 41 4.24 6.45 -12.21
C THR A 41 3.75 5.01 -12.28
N VAL A 42 2.48 4.77 -12.60
CA VAL A 42 1.96 3.40 -12.81
C VAL A 42 1.96 3.11 -14.32
N PRO A 43 2.84 2.20 -14.80
CA PRO A 43 2.86 1.83 -16.21
C PRO A 43 1.50 1.25 -16.61
N THR A 44 1.03 1.65 -17.79
CA THR A 44 -0.26 1.23 -18.33
C THR A 44 -0.29 -0.27 -18.58
N ASP A 45 -1.46 -0.89 -18.54
CA ASP A 45 -1.56 -2.35 -18.75
C ASP A 45 -1.04 -2.79 -20.13
N GLU A 46 -1.09 -1.90 -21.12
CA GLU A 46 -0.51 -2.17 -22.45
C GLU A 46 1.03 -2.18 -22.42
N GLU A 47 1.66 -1.24 -21.71
CA GLU A 47 3.12 -1.24 -21.50
C GLU A 47 3.57 -2.51 -20.78
N ARG A 48 2.83 -2.96 -19.77
CA ARG A 48 3.08 -4.22 -19.07
C ARG A 48 2.97 -5.42 -20.01
N ARG A 49 1.92 -5.48 -20.85
CA ARG A 49 1.73 -6.55 -21.85
C ARG A 49 2.88 -6.60 -22.84
N ILE A 50 3.33 -5.44 -23.34
CA ILE A 50 4.46 -5.35 -24.26
C ILE A 50 5.75 -5.84 -23.58
N ALA A 51 6.02 -5.40 -22.35
CA ALA A 51 7.17 -5.84 -21.58
C ALA A 51 7.17 -7.36 -21.36
N LEU A 52 6.03 -7.94 -20.99
CA LEU A 52 5.87 -9.38 -20.82
C LEU A 52 6.08 -10.16 -22.12
N ARG A 53 5.54 -9.69 -23.25
CA ARG A 53 5.77 -10.32 -24.56
C ARG A 53 7.24 -10.26 -24.97
N ARG A 54 7.93 -9.17 -24.66
CA ARG A 54 9.37 -9.05 -24.91
C ARG A 54 10.17 -10.03 -24.05
N MET A 55 9.89 -10.10 -22.75
CA MET A 55 10.55 -11.04 -21.84
C MET A 55 10.33 -12.49 -22.25
N LYS A 56 9.09 -12.88 -22.60
CA LYS A 56 8.76 -14.22 -23.09
C LYS A 56 9.53 -14.58 -24.37
N ARG A 57 9.66 -13.63 -25.30
CA ARG A 57 10.43 -13.85 -26.54
C ARG A 57 11.92 -14.04 -26.26
N ILE A 58 12.49 -13.27 -25.33
CA ILE A 58 13.90 -13.42 -24.93
C ILE A 58 14.11 -14.79 -24.26
N ALA A 59 13.27 -15.15 -23.28
CA ALA A 59 13.35 -16.44 -22.60
C ALA A 59 13.23 -17.63 -23.58
N LEU A 60 12.25 -17.58 -24.49
CA LEU A 60 12.08 -18.59 -25.53
C LEU A 60 13.28 -18.62 -26.49
N GLY A 61 13.81 -17.46 -26.87
CA GLY A 61 15.00 -17.36 -27.72
C GLY A 61 16.22 -18.02 -27.08
N LEU A 62 16.47 -17.75 -25.80
CA LEU A 62 17.56 -18.39 -25.05
C LEU A 62 17.38 -19.91 -24.96
N LEU A 63 16.15 -20.38 -24.74
CA LEU A 63 15.84 -21.82 -24.73
C LEU A 63 16.11 -22.47 -26.09
N LEU A 64 15.71 -21.82 -27.18
CA LEU A 64 15.97 -22.31 -28.53
C LEU A 64 17.46 -22.32 -28.87
N VAL A 65 18.22 -21.31 -28.43
CA VAL A 65 19.67 -21.28 -28.58
C VAL A 65 20.31 -22.44 -27.82
N ALA A 66 19.92 -22.68 -26.56
CA ALA A 66 20.41 -23.82 -25.78
C ALA A 66 20.08 -25.15 -26.48
N ALA A 67 18.86 -25.29 -27.03
CA ALA A 67 18.46 -26.47 -27.81
C ALA A 67 19.28 -26.65 -29.09
N ALA A 68 19.56 -25.57 -29.82
CA ALA A 68 20.41 -25.61 -31.01
C ALA A 68 21.86 -26.00 -30.66
N VAL A 69 22.41 -25.42 -29.59
CA VAL A 69 23.74 -25.79 -29.07
C VAL A 69 23.78 -27.26 -28.69
N PHE A 70 22.76 -27.77 -27.98
CA PHE A 70 22.64 -29.18 -27.65
C PHE A 70 22.60 -30.05 -28.91
N ALA A 71 21.78 -29.70 -29.90
CA ALA A 71 21.61 -30.46 -31.14
C ALA A 71 22.91 -30.54 -31.96
N VAL A 72 23.74 -29.49 -31.96
CA VAL A 72 25.06 -29.49 -32.62
C VAL A 72 26.11 -30.20 -31.78
N ALA A 73 26.10 -30.01 -30.45
CA ALA A 73 27.05 -30.63 -29.53
C ALA A 73 26.88 -32.15 -29.43
N PHE A 74 25.64 -32.63 -29.57
CA PHE A 74 25.29 -34.04 -29.42
C PHE A 74 26.03 -34.97 -30.40
N PRO A 75 26.07 -34.73 -31.73
CA PRO A 75 26.87 -35.56 -32.65
C PRO A 75 28.38 -35.26 -32.58
N LEU A 76 28.78 -34.04 -32.25
CA LEU A 76 30.21 -33.66 -32.20
C LEU A 76 30.96 -34.19 -30.98
N GLN A 77 30.26 -34.63 -29.93
CA GLN A 77 30.90 -35.17 -28.72
C GLN A 77 31.72 -36.44 -28.99
N GLU A 78 31.39 -37.20 -30.03
CA GLU A 78 32.12 -38.43 -30.39
C GLU A 78 33.47 -38.14 -31.06
N THR A 79 33.59 -36.99 -31.73
CA THR A 79 34.80 -36.59 -32.45
C THR A 79 35.64 -35.59 -31.65
N VAL A 80 35.02 -34.80 -30.78
CA VAL A 80 35.66 -33.72 -30.03
C VAL A 80 35.36 -33.86 -28.53
N PRO A 81 36.31 -34.34 -27.70
CA PRO A 81 36.06 -34.70 -26.31
C PRO A 81 35.51 -33.56 -25.44
N TRP A 82 35.92 -32.31 -25.69
CA TRP A 82 35.44 -31.15 -24.92
C TRP A 82 33.99 -30.77 -25.23
N MET A 83 33.45 -31.22 -26.38
CA MET A 83 32.06 -30.94 -26.77
C MET A 83 31.05 -31.64 -25.84
N GLY A 84 31.46 -32.71 -25.15
CA GLY A 84 30.67 -33.35 -24.10
C GLY A 84 30.31 -32.41 -22.94
N PHE A 85 31.22 -31.50 -22.55
CA PHE A 85 30.93 -30.49 -21.53
C PHE A 85 29.91 -29.47 -22.01
N VAL A 86 30.00 -29.05 -23.28
CA VAL A 86 29.04 -28.12 -23.89
C VAL A 86 27.66 -28.76 -24.01
N ARG A 87 27.60 -30.04 -24.40
CA ARG A 87 26.35 -30.81 -24.43
C ARG A 87 25.71 -30.87 -23.06
N ALA A 88 26.47 -31.25 -22.03
CA ALA A 88 25.97 -31.35 -20.66
C ALA A 88 25.48 -29.99 -20.11
N ALA A 89 26.21 -28.90 -20.41
CA ALA A 89 25.80 -27.55 -20.04
C ALA A 89 24.50 -27.13 -20.75
N ALA A 90 24.38 -27.42 -22.05
CA ALA A 90 23.18 -27.12 -22.83
C ALA A 90 21.97 -27.95 -22.38
N GLU A 91 22.18 -29.23 -22.08
CA GLU A 91 21.17 -30.14 -21.51
C GLU A 91 20.67 -29.61 -20.16
N GLY A 92 21.58 -29.25 -19.27
CA GLY A 92 21.24 -28.66 -17.96
C GLY A 92 20.49 -27.34 -18.09
N ALA A 93 20.89 -26.46 -19.03
CA ALA A 93 20.20 -25.20 -19.29
C ALA A 93 18.76 -25.43 -19.79
N MET A 94 18.54 -26.38 -20.70
CA MET A 94 17.21 -26.72 -21.20
C MET A 94 16.30 -27.28 -20.10
N VAL A 95 16.80 -28.26 -19.33
CA VAL A 95 16.03 -28.87 -18.23
C VAL A 95 15.73 -27.82 -17.14
N GLY A 96 16.71 -26.99 -16.79
CA GLY A 96 16.54 -25.92 -15.81
C GLY A 96 15.47 -24.90 -16.22
N ALA A 97 15.46 -24.49 -17.49
CA ALA A 97 14.44 -23.58 -18.00
C ALA A 97 13.02 -24.18 -17.96
N ILE A 98 12.88 -25.49 -18.23
CA ILE A 98 11.59 -26.20 -18.12
C ILE A 98 11.17 -26.31 -16.65
N ALA A 99 12.11 -26.58 -15.75
CA ALA A 99 11.84 -26.69 -14.32
C ALA A 99 11.39 -25.36 -13.71
N ASP A 100 12.00 -24.24 -14.11
CA ASP A 100 11.61 -22.89 -13.66
C ASP A 100 10.16 -22.55 -14.08
N TRP A 101 9.77 -22.87 -15.32
CA TRP A 101 8.37 -22.75 -15.74
C TRP A 101 7.48 -23.55 -14.77
N PHE A 102 7.80 -24.83 -14.56
CA PHE A 102 6.99 -25.70 -13.71
C PHE A 102 6.87 -25.16 -12.28
N ALA A 103 7.94 -24.64 -11.71
CA ALA A 103 7.95 -24.09 -10.35
C ALA A 103 7.02 -22.88 -10.19
N VAL A 104 7.15 -21.88 -11.07
CA VAL A 104 6.31 -20.66 -11.01
C VAL A 104 4.84 -21.00 -11.27
N THR A 105 4.59 -21.86 -12.26
CA THR A 105 3.21 -22.27 -12.56
C THR A 105 2.61 -23.13 -11.44
N ALA A 106 3.37 -24.02 -10.79
CA ALA A 106 2.91 -24.82 -9.65
C ALA A 106 2.56 -24.01 -8.39
N LEU A 107 3.20 -22.84 -8.20
CA LEU A 107 2.89 -21.94 -7.09
C LEU A 107 1.47 -21.35 -7.22
N PHE A 108 1.04 -21.05 -8.44
CA PHE A 108 -0.21 -20.31 -8.70
C PHE A 108 -1.30 -21.14 -9.41
N ARG A 109 -0.95 -22.22 -10.08
CA ARG A 109 -1.81 -23.02 -10.96
C ARG A 109 -1.29 -24.47 -11.08
N HIS A 110 -2.00 -25.31 -11.83
CA HIS A 110 -1.59 -26.69 -12.07
C HIS A 110 -0.81 -26.79 -13.40
N PRO A 111 0.52 -27.02 -13.39
CA PRO A 111 1.41 -26.89 -14.56
C PRO A 111 1.05 -27.79 -15.77
N LEU A 112 0.24 -28.83 -15.57
CA LEU A 112 -0.20 -29.77 -16.61
C LEU A 112 -1.72 -30.03 -16.59
N GLY A 113 -2.49 -29.17 -15.92
CA GLY A 113 -3.94 -29.38 -15.74
C GLY A 113 -4.32 -30.54 -14.80
N LEU A 114 -3.33 -31.29 -14.29
CA LEU A 114 -3.53 -32.37 -13.34
C LEU A 114 -3.65 -31.80 -11.91
N PRO A 115 -4.75 -32.09 -11.19
CA PRO A 115 -4.97 -31.63 -9.82
C PRO A 115 -4.13 -32.49 -8.85
N ILE A 116 -2.83 -32.17 -8.74
CA ILE A 116 -1.96 -32.81 -7.76
C ILE A 116 -2.29 -32.19 -6.38
N PRO A 117 -2.66 -32.99 -5.36
CA PRO A 117 -3.22 -32.48 -4.10
C PRO A 117 -2.32 -31.53 -3.28
N HIS A 118 -1.07 -31.27 -3.69
CA HIS A 118 -0.13 -30.41 -2.97
C HIS A 118 0.42 -29.22 -3.79
N THR A 119 -0.05 -29.00 -5.03
CA THR A 119 0.29 -27.80 -5.82
C THR A 119 -0.83 -26.75 -5.68
N ALA A 120 -0.57 -25.47 -5.99
CA ALA A 120 -1.48 -24.35 -5.71
C ALA A 120 -1.75 -24.07 -4.20
N ILE A 121 -0.68 -23.94 -3.40
CA ILE A 121 -0.75 -23.60 -1.97
C ILE A 121 -1.42 -22.23 -1.74
N ILE A 122 -1.09 -21.23 -2.57
CA ILE A 122 -1.58 -19.85 -2.38
C ILE A 122 -3.10 -19.74 -2.61
N PRO A 123 -3.69 -20.24 -3.71
CA PRO A 123 -5.15 -20.22 -3.88
C PRO A 123 -5.92 -20.93 -2.76
N ARG A 124 -5.36 -22.03 -2.23
CA ARG A 124 -5.99 -22.85 -1.20
C ARG A 124 -5.98 -22.19 0.19
N ARG A 125 -4.97 -21.38 0.50
CA ARG A 125 -4.82 -20.68 1.80
C ARG A 125 -5.04 -19.17 1.73
N LYS A 126 -5.60 -18.65 0.63
CA LYS A 126 -5.82 -17.21 0.43
C LYS A 126 -6.63 -16.56 1.57
N ASP A 127 -7.60 -17.29 2.12
CA ASP A 127 -8.49 -16.79 3.17
C ASP A 127 -7.77 -16.74 4.53
N GLU A 128 -6.91 -17.72 4.82
CA GLU A 128 -6.04 -17.75 6.01
C GLU A 128 -4.97 -16.64 5.96
N ILE A 129 -4.36 -16.44 4.79
CA ILE A 129 -3.42 -15.35 4.55
C ILE A 129 -4.12 -13.99 4.68
N GLY A 130 -5.33 -13.85 4.15
CA GLY A 130 -6.14 -12.64 4.26
C GLY A 130 -6.52 -12.31 5.70
N ALA A 131 -6.93 -13.31 6.48
CA ALA A 131 -7.25 -13.14 7.90
C ALA A 131 -6.02 -12.69 8.71
N THR A 132 -4.86 -13.32 8.48
CA THR A 132 -3.61 -12.96 9.18
C THR A 132 -3.14 -11.55 8.81
N LEU A 133 -3.21 -11.19 7.53
CA LEU A 133 -2.86 -9.85 7.05
C LEU A 133 -3.84 -8.78 7.59
N GLY A 134 -5.13 -9.12 7.67
CA GLY A 134 -6.16 -8.26 8.26
C GLY A 134 -5.87 -7.94 9.72
N ALA A 135 -5.61 -8.97 10.53
CA ALA A 135 -5.24 -8.82 11.93
C ALA A 135 -3.96 -7.99 12.11
N PHE A 136 -2.94 -8.22 11.27
CA PHE A 136 -1.71 -7.41 11.30
C PHE A 136 -1.97 -5.93 10.99
N VAL A 137 -2.80 -5.63 9.98
CA VAL A 137 -3.14 -4.24 9.64
C VAL A 137 -4.00 -3.60 10.73
N GLU A 138 -4.90 -4.37 11.34
CA GLU A 138 -5.72 -3.93 12.46
C GLU A 138 -4.85 -3.55 13.67
N ASP A 139 -3.99 -4.46 14.10
CA ASP A 139 -3.13 -4.27 15.28
C ASP A 139 -2.07 -3.19 15.04
N GLU A 140 -1.42 -3.19 13.88
CA GLU A 140 -0.25 -2.32 13.65
C GLU A 140 -0.65 -0.93 13.13
N PHE A 141 -1.74 -0.82 12.36
CA PHE A 141 -2.14 0.45 11.73
C PHE A 141 -3.48 1.00 12.21
N LEU A 142 -4.43 0.15 12.61
CA LEU A 142 -5.74 0.61 13.13
C LEU A 142 -5.83 0.54 14.66
N SER A 143 -4.73 0.31 15.39
CA SER A 143 -4.80 0.39 16.84
C SER A 143 -5.37 1.74 17.28
N ASP A 144 -6.28 1.67 18.24
CA ASP A 144 -7.07 2.81 18.71
C ASP A 144 -6.16 3.97 19.18
N ALA A 145 -4.96 3.63 19.69
CA ALA A 145 -3.92 4.60 20.02
C ALA A 145 -3.31 5.29 18.78
N VAL A 146 -2.98 4.54 17.72
CA VAL A 146 -2.42 5.08 16.47
C VAL A 146 -3.46 5.93 15.73
N VAL A 147 -4.69 5.44 15.63
CA VAL A 147 -5.78 6.16 14.97
C VAL A 147 -6.11 7.46 15.71
N ARG A 148 -6.31 7.41 17.03
CA ARG A 148 -6.55 8.62 17.84
C ARG A 148 -5.38 9.59 17.77
N GLY A 149 -4.14 9.11 17.86
CA GLY A 149 -2.95 9.95 17.74
C GLY A 149 -2.86 10.66 16.38
N LYS A 150 -3.22 9.97 15.29
CA LYS A 150 -3.18 10.53 13.94
C LYS A 150 -4.34 11.49 13.66
N LEU A 151 -5.55 11.19 14.17
CA LEU A 151 -6.68 12.12 14.10
C LEU A 151 -6.41 13.40 14.90
N ALA A 152 -5.80 13.25 16.09
CA ALA A 152 -5.41 14.38 16.93
C ALA A 152 -4.33 15.23 16.24
N SER A 153 -3.30 14.62 15.65
CA SER A 153 -2.23 15.35 14.95
C SER A 153 -2.71 16.06 13.69
N MET A 154 -3.69 15.50 12.98
CA MET A 154 -4.32 16.16 11.83
C MET A 154 -5.24 17.33 12.24
N GLY A 155 -5.58 17.48 13.53
CA GLY A 155 -6.39 18.58 14.04
C GLY A 155 -7.81 18.63 13.45
N VAL A 156 -8.34 17.48 13.04
CA VAL A 156 -9.66 17.38 12.37
C VAL A 156 -10.77 17.88 13.28
N ALA A 157 -10.77 17.46 14.55
CA ALA A 157 -11.73 17.91 15.55
C ALA A 157 -11.70 19.44 15.75
N ARG A 158 -10.51 20.04 15.77
CA ARG A 158 -10.35 21.50 15.88
C ARG A 158 -10.93 22.22 14.66
N ARG A 159 -10.63 21.74 13.45
CA ARG A 159 -11.19 22.33 12.21
C ARG A 159 -12.70 22.20 12.14
N LEU A 160 -13.25 21.05 12.55
CA LEU A 160 -14.70 20.84 12.63
C LEU A 160 -15.35 21.79 13.64
N GLY A 161 -14.73 21.96 14.82
CA GLY A 161 -15.21 22.92 15.82
C GLY A 161 -15.13 24.37 15.35
N GLU A 162 -14.07 24.75 14.63
CA GLU A 162 -13.96 26.07 14.00
C GLU A 162 -15.02 26.27 12.91
N TRP A 163 -15.33 25.23 12.12
CA TRP A 163 -16.37 25.30 11.09
C TRP A 163 -17.79 25.38 11.68
N LEU A 164 -18.06 24.65 12.76
CA LEU A 164 -19.34 24.67 13.50
C LEU A 164 -19.56 25.94 14.32
N ARG A 165 -18.52 26.75 14.54
CA ARG A 165 -18.69 28.07 15.20
C ARG A 165 -19.46 29.05 14.35
N ASP A 166 -19.53 28.85 13.04
CA ASP A 166 -20.39 29.62 12.16
C ASP A 166 -21.86 29.17 12.35
N PRO A 167 -22.76 30.06 12.79
CA PRO A 167 -24.16 29.71 13.04
C PRO A 167 -24.86 29.13 11.81
N ALA A 168 -24.51 29.56 10.60
CA ALA A 168 -25.11 29.02 9.37
C ALA A 168 -24.77 27.53 9.16
N ASN A 169 -23.56 27.11 9.54
CA ASN A 169 -23.12 25.73 9.42
C ASN A 169 -23.72 24.85 10.53
N ALA A 170 -23.80 25.36 11.76
CA ALA A 170 -24.42 24.67 12.87
C ALA A 170 -25.92 24.41 12.64
N GLU A 171 -26.64 25.40 12.10
CA GLU A 171 -28.05 25.26 11.74
C GLU A 171 -28.26 24.19 10.68
N ARG A 172 -27.41 24.12 9.65
CA ARG A 172 -27.47 23.08 8.61
C ARG A 172 -27.27 21.68 9.18
N VAL A 173 -26.24 21.50 10.01
CA VAL A 173 -25.98 20.20 10.66
C VAL A 173 -27.14 19.81 11.58
N THR A 174 -27.69 20.77 12.33
CA THR A 174 -28.82 20.52 13.24
C THR A 174 -30.08 20.14 12.46
N ALA A 175 -30.34 20.81 11.34
CA ALA A 175 -31.47 20.49 10.47
C ALA A 175 -31.35 19.06 9.91
N GLU A 176 -30.19 18.71 9.35
CA GLU A 176 -29.94 17.35 8.83
C GLU A 176 -29.99 16.29 9.94
N ALA A 177 -29.40 16.56 11.10
CA ALA A 177 -29.43 15.67 12.26
C ALA A 177 -30.87 15.44 12.77
N SER A 178 -31.73 16.47 12.75
CA SER A 178 -33.12 16.35 13.17
C SER A 178 -33.98 15.48 12.22
N VAL A 179 -33.62 15.44 10.93
CA VAL A 179 -34.28 14.60 9.93
C VAL A 179 -33.80 13.16 10.07
N ALA A 180 -32.48 12.96 10.17
CA ALA A 180 -31.89 11.65 10.40
C ALA A 180 -32.37 11.03 11.72
N GLY A 181 -32.40 11.82 12.80
CA GLY A 181 -32.86 11.39 14.11
C GLY A 181 -34.32 10.96 14.11
N ARG A 182 -35.19 11.67 13.39
CA ARG A 182 -36.58 11.24 13.18
C ARG A 182 -36.68 9.95 12.37
N GLY A 183 -35.81 9.76 11.38
CA GLY A 183 -35.71 8.50 10.64
C GLY A 183 -35.31 7.32 11.52
N VAL A 184 -34.30 7.51 12.38
CA VAL A 184 -33.85 6.48 13.33
C VAL A 184 -34.94 6.19 14.37
N LEU A 185 -35.56 7.22 14.94
CA LEU A 185 -36.67 7.08 15.87
C LEU A 185 -37.89 6.40 15.25
N GLY A 186 -38.09 6.52 13.93
CA GLY A 186 -39.11 5.76 13.21
C GLY A 186 -38.75 4.30 12.92
N LEU A 187 -37.46 3.94 13.00
CA LEU A 187 -36.98 2.57 12.87
C LEU A 187 -36.98 1.83 14.20
N LEU A 188 -36.81 2.53 15.33
CA LEU A 188 -37.10 1.99 16.64
C LEU A 188 -38.63 1.91 16.79
N GLY A 189 -39.17 0.69 16.78
CA GLY A 189 -40.60 0.49 17.01
C GLY A 189 -40.99 0.88 18.44
N ASP A 190 -42.28 1.17 18.65
CA ASP A 190 -42.82 1.49 19.98
C ASP A 190 -42.50 0.40 21.01
N ASP A 191 -42.39 -0.87 20.58
CA ASP A 191 -42.02 -2.01 21.43
C ASP A 191 -40.57 -1.93 21.95
N ASP A 192 -39.62 -1.45 21.14
CA ASP A 192 -38.22 -1.28 21.55
C ASP A 192 -38.09 -0.12 22.55
N VAL A 193 -38.83 0.97 22.30
CA VAL A 193 -38.85 2.14 23.18
C VAL A 193 -39.52 1.78 24.51
N ALA A 194 -40.63 1.05 24.49
CA ALA A 194 -41.29 0.55 25.69
C ALA A 194 -40.36 -0.37 26.50
N GLY A 195 -39.62 -1.27 25.82
CA GLY A 195 -38.64 -2.13 26.47
C GLY A 195 -37.53 -1.35 27.17
N VAL A 196 -36.98 -0.32 26.53
CA VAL A 196 -35.95 0.55 27.12
C VAL A 196 -36.51 1.36 28.30
N ILE A 197 -37.69 1.97 28.14
CA ILE A 197 -38.35 2.72 29.22
C ILE A 197 -38.71 1.80 30.39
N GLU A 198 -39.20 0.59 30.13
CA GLU A 198 -39.48 -0.41 31.17
C GLU A 198 -38.19 -0.82 31.88
N GLN A 199 -37.09 -1.00 31.17
CA GLN A 199 -35.81 -1.37 31.77
C GLN A 199 -35.25 -0.24 32.63
N LEU A 200 -35.36 1.01 32.19
CA LEU A 200 -35.00 2.20 32.97
C LEU A 200 -35.95 2.42 34.16
N ALA A 201 -37.25 2.25 33.97
CA ALA A 201 -38.25 2.34 35.02
C ALA A 201 -38.04 1.25 36.07
N ARG A 202 -37.71 0.02 35.67
CA ARG A 202 -37.39 -1.06 36.61
C ARG A 202 -36.13 -0.73 37.42
N ARG A 203 -35.10 -0.20 36.77
CA ARG A 203 -33.84 0.18 37.41
C ARG A 203 -33.92 1.43 38.31
N HIS A 204 -34.88 2.32 38.07
CA HIS A 204 -34.98 3.60 38.79
C HIS A 204 -36.27 3.80 39.60
N LEU A 205 -37.33 3.01 39.38
CA LEU A 205 -38.60 3.09 40.13
C LEU A 205 -38.87 1.86 40.98
N LEU A 206 -38.36 0.67 40.61
CA LEU A 206 -38.55 -0.56 41.40
C LEU A 206 -37.36 -0.88 42.32
N GLU A 207 -36.15 -0.44 41.98
CA GLU A 207 -34.93 -0.65 42.80
C GLU A 207 -34.75 0.33 43.99
N PRO A 208 -35.23 1.59 43.99
CA PRO A 208 -35.26 2.37 45.22
C PRO A 208 -36.43 1.90 46.10
N GLU A 209 -36.15 1.44 47.31
CA GLU A 209 -37.16 1.29 48.36
C GLU A 209 -37.77 2.68 48.67
N TRP A 210 -38.96 2.96 48.15
CA TRP A 210 -39.74 4.13 48.57
C TRP A 210 -40.31 3.86 49.98
N GLY A 211 -39.51 4.08 51.02
CA GLY A 211 -39.96 4.20 52.41
C GLY A 211 -38.80 4.45 53.38
N PRO A 212 -38.98 5.12 54.55
CA PRO A 212 -40.25 5.52 55.19
C PRO A 212 -40.34 7.02 55.60
N ALA A 213 -41.57 7.49 55.88
CA ALA A 213 -41.94 8.39 57.00
C ALA A 213 -43.13 9.35 56.72
N ILE A 214 -44.32 8.84 56.34
CA ILE A 214 -45.59 9.60 56.54
C ILE A 214 -46.22 9.20 57.88
N GLY A 215 -45.44 9.30 58.96
CA GLY A 215 -45.87 8.82 60.29
C GLY A 215 -45.12 9.48 61.42
N ARG A 216 -45.23 10.80 61.54
CA ARG A 216 -44.95 11.49 62.80
C ARG A 216 -45.72 12.82 62.86
N VAL A 217 -46.95 12.75 63.37
CA VAL A 217 -47.62 13.82 64.13
C VAL A 217 -48.35 13.14 65.27
#